data_AF-X1RKC9-F1
#
_entry.id   AF-X1RKC9-F1
#
_cell.length_a   1.000
_cell.length_b   1.000
_cell.length_c   1.000
_cell.angle_alpha   90.00
_cell.angle_beta   90.00
_cell.angle_gamma   90.00
#
_symmetry.space_group_name_H-M   'P 1'
#
loop_
_entity.id
_entity.type
_entity.pdbx_description
1 polymer ?
#
loop_
_entity_poly.entity_id
_entity_poly.type
_entity_poly.pdbx_seq_one_letter_code
_entity_poly.pdbx_strand_id
1 'polypeptide(L)' 'AEHNELFKVLGTAINTEEDSGEQPAIFVGSYGKGRIFHMILGHDETALRNAGFQTLILRAAEWASTGQVSIPF' A
#
# COMPACT_ATOMS: atom_id res chain seq x y z
N ALA A 1 -10.78 8.86 9.29
CA ALA A 1 -9.65 9.40 8.50
C ALA A 1 -10.19 10.53 7.62
N GLU A 2 -9.62 11.73 7.72
CA GLU A 2 -10.03 12.87 6.87
C GLU A 2 -9.75 12.56 5.39
N HIS A 3 -10.66 12.98 4.52
CA HIS A 3 -10.58 12.76 3.07
C HIS A 3 -9.43 13.61 2.51
N ASN A 4 -8.26 12.98 2.29
CA ASN A 4 -7.12 13.63 1.69
C ASN A 4 -7.12 13.35 0.17
N GLU A 5 -7.48 14.35 -0.63
CA GLU A 5 -7.55 14.21 -2.10
C GLU A 5 -6.19 13.90 -2.75
N LEU A 6 -5.09 14.02 -2.02
CA LEU A 6 -3.74 13.73 -2.51
C LEU A 6 -3.41 12.22 -2.54
N PHE A 7 -4.15 11.38 -1.81
CA PHE A 7 -3.86 9.96 -1.69
C PHE A 7 -5.08 9.10 -2.02
N LYS A 8 -4.89 8.15 -2.94
CA LYS A 8 -5.88 7.12 -3.28
C LYS A 8 -5.62 5.87 -2.43
N VAL A 9 -6.61 5.48 -1.63
CA VAL A 9 -6.60 4.23 -0.87
C VAL A 9 -6.75 3.04 -1.82
N LEU A 10 -5.88 2.05 -1.67
CA LEU A 10 -5.89 0.78 -2.40
C LEU A 10 -6.33 -0.40 -1.53
N GLY A 11 -6.15 -0.31 -0.22
CA GLY A 11 -6.55 -1.34 0.73
C GLY A 11 -6.68 -0.81 2.15
N THR A 12 -7.61 -1.39 2.89
CA THR A 12 -7.89 -1.09 4.30
C THR A 12 -7.54 -2.29 5.19
N ALA A 13 -7.39 -2.06 6.48
CA ALA A 13 -7.24 -3.08 7.51
C ALA A 13 -8.18 -2.74 8.68
N ILE A 14 -8.59 -3.78 9.42
CA ILE A 14 -9.45 -3.65 10.59
C ILE A 14 -8.63 -4.11 11.80
N ASN A 15 -8.63 -3.32 12.87
CA ASN A 15 -8.22 -3.81 14.17
C ASN A 15 -9.41 -4.58 14.75
N THR A 16 -9.24 -5.87 15.06
CA THR A 16 -10.33 -6.69 15.62
C THR A 16 -10.45 -6.57 17.13
N GLU A 17 -9.44 -6.03 17.80
CA GLU A 17 -9.43 -5.82 19.26
C GLU A 17 -10.03 -4.46 19.64
N GLU A 18 -9.98 -3.49 18.74
CA GLU A 18 -10.59 -2.17 18.90
C GLU A 18 -11.56 -1.92 17.73
N ASP A 19 -12.82 -1.60 18.02
CA ASP A 19 -13.82 -1.28 16.98
C ASP A 19 -13.59 0.13 16.40
N SER A 20 -12.45 0.30 15.74
CA SER A 20 -12.05 1.53 15.06
C SER A 20 -12.56 1.60 13.62
N GLY A 21 -13.27 0.57 13.14
CA GLY A 21 -13.66 0.41 11.74
C GLY A 21 -12.48 0.21 10.78
N GLU A 22 -12.74 0.30 9.47
CA GLU A 22 -11.73 0.16 8.43
C GLU A 22 -10.75 1.35 8.40
N GLN A 23 -9.46 1.05 8.49
CA GLN A 23 -8.38 2.03 8.42
C GLN A 23 -7.55 1.85 7.14
N PRO A 24 -7.14 2.94 6.46
CA PRO A 24 -6.27 2.83 5.29
C PRO A 24 -4.94 2.13 5.62
N ALA A 25 -4.60 1.08 4.89
CA ALA A 25 -3.38 0.30 5.08
C ALA A 25 -2.43 0.38 3.88
N ILE A 26 -2.98 0.60 2.68
CA ILE A 26 -2.22 0.72 1.43
C ILE A 26 -2.80 1.89 0.64
N PHE A 27 -1.94 2.81 0.20
CA PHE A 27 -2.36 3.96 -0.58
C PHE A 27 -1.26 4.45 -1.52
N VAL A 28 -1.68 5.15 -2.56
CA VAL A 28 -0.79 5.79 -3.53
C VAL A 28 -1.07 7.28 -3.60
N GLY A 29 -0.05 8.06 -3.94
CA GLY A 29 -0.20 9.50 -4.13
C GLY A 29 0.86 10.05 -5.06
N SER A 30 0.90 11.36 -5.15
CA SER A 30 1.94 12.08 -5.89
C SER A 30 2.45 13.26 -5.10
N TYR A 31 3.74 13.53 -5.24
CA TYR A 31 4.37 14.72 -4.70
C TYR A 31 5.38 15.27 -5.71
N GLY A 32 5.12 16.49 -6.20
CA GLY A 32 5.85 17.05 -7.34
C GLY A 32 5.74 16.13 -8.56
N LYS A 33 6.87 15.64 -9.07
CA LYS A 33 6.93 14.69 -10.20
C LYS A 33 7.00 13.22 -9.77
N GLY A 34 7.06 12.95 -8.46
CA GLY A 34 7.21 11.60 -7.91
C GLY A 34 5.87 10.90 -7.70
N ARG A 35 5.86 9.58 -7.89
CA ARG A 35 4.78 8.68 -7.49
C ARG A 35 5.13 8.05 -6.14
N ILE A 36 4.17 8.06 -5.22
CA ILE A 36 4.33 7.51 -3.86
C ILE A 36 3.47 6.26 -3.75
N PHE A 37 4.07 5.18 -3.25
CA PHE A 37 3.35 4.02 -2.73
C PHE A 37 3.67 3.91 -1.24
N HIS A 38 2.64 3.74 -0.42
CA HIS A 38 2.76 3.58 1.03
C HIS A 38 1.97 2.35 1.47
N MET A 39 2.56 1.55 2.34
CA MET A 39 1.95 0.37 2.94
C MET A 39 2.44 0.24 4.39
N ILE A 40 1.51 0.03 5.32
CA ILE A 40 1.82 -0.10 6.76
C ILE A 40 2.15 -1.54 7.19
N LEU A 41 1.99 -2.51 6.29
CA LEU A 41 2.31 -3.92 6.52
C LEU A 41 3.81 -4.16 6.51
N GLY A 42 4.25 -5.31 7.04
CA GLY A 42 5.67 -5.73 7.01
C GLY A 42 6.44 -5.49 8.31
N HIS A 43 5.78 -5.65 9.47
CA HIS A 43 6.37 -5.41 10.79
C HIS A 43 7.63 -6.24 11.07
N ASP A 44 7.67 -7.49 10.59
CA ASP A 44 8.75 -8.43 10.86
C ASP A 44 9.06 -9.35 9.67
N GLU A 45 10.07 -10.21 9.82
CA GLU A 45 10.51 -11.15 8.79
C GLU A 45 9.38 -12.08 8.31
N THR A 46 8.52 -12.53 9.21
CA THR A 46 7.39 -13.40 8.86
C THR A 46 6.42 -12.67 7.94
N ALA A 47 6.11 -11.41 8.24
CA ALA A 47 5.27 -10.56 7.38
C ALA A 47 5.93 -10.30 6.02
N LEU A 48 7.26 -10.10 5.97
CA LEU A 48 8.00 -9.92 4.72
C LEU A 48 8.04 -11.20 3.85
N ARG A 49 7.87 -12.39 4.45
CA ARG A 49 7.78 -13.67 3.75
C ARG A 49 6.40 -13.93 3.13
N ASN A 50 5.39 -13.11 3.46
CA ASN A 50 4.08 -13.24 2.85
C ASN A 50 4.13 -12.94 1.34
N ALA A 51 3.62 -13.84 0.51
CA ALA A 51 3.64 -13.69 -0.94
C ALA A 51 2.89 -12.43 -1.41
N GLY A 52 1.78 -12.07 -0.77
CA GLY A 52 1.04 -10.85 -1.06
C GLY A 52 1.85 -9.58 -0.76
N PHE A 53 2.58 -9.55 0.35
CA PHE A 53 3.49 -8.45 0.66
C PHE A 53 4.58 -8.31 -0.41
N GLN A 54 5.24 -9.41 -0.79
CA GLN A 54 6.30 -9.41 -1.79
C GLN A 54 5.79 -8.94 -3.15
N THR A 55 4.65 -9.47 -3.60
CA THR A 55 4.01 -9.07 -4.85
C THR A 55 3.63 -7.59 -4.86
N LEU A 56 3.12 -7.06 -3.74
CA LEU A 56 2.81 -5.63 -3.62
C LEU A 56 4.05 -4.76 -3.76
N ILE A 57 5.16 -5.10 -3.08
CA ILE A 57 6.41 -4.33 -3.19
C ILE A 57 6.96 -4.35 -4.62
N LEU A 58 6.97 -5.52 -5.27
CA LEU A 58 7.44 -5.65 -6.66
C LEU A 58 6.62 -4.81 -7.63
N ARG A 59 5.29 -4.93 -7.58
CA ARG A 59 4.37 -4.16 -8.43
C ARG A 59 4.41 -2.66 -8.13
N ALA A 60 4.56 -2.29 -6.86
CA ALA A 60 4.70 -0.90 -6.46
C ALA A 60 5.99 -0.27 -6.98
N ALA A 61 7.10 -0.99 -6.95
CA ALA A 61 8.39 -0.52 -7.48
C ALA A 61 8.34 -0.32 -9.01
N GLU A 62 7.73 -1.27 -9.73
CA GLU A 62 7.48 -1.14 -11.16
C GLU A 62 6.60 0.08 -11.46
N TRP A 63 5.49 0.24 -10.74
CA TRP A 63 4.59 1.36 -10.93
C TRP A 63 5.22 2.70 -10.56
N ALA A 64 5.97 2.78 -9.47
CA ALA A 64 6.63 4.01 -9.05
C ALA A 64 7.63 4.49 -10.12
N SER A 65 8.32 3.57 -10.80
CA SER A 65 9.30 3.90 -11.85
C SER A 65 8.67 4.14 -13.23
N THR A 66 7.72 3.32 -13.64
CA THR A 66 7.18 3.32 -15.02
C THR A 66 5.77 3.91 -15.17
N GLY A 67 5.00 3.93 -14.08
CA GLY A 67 3.56 4.22 -14.12
C GLY A 67 2.70 3.05 -14.59
N GLN A 68 3.29 1.89 -14.88
CA GLN A 68 2.61 0.68 -15.32
C GLN A 68 2.74 -0.45 -14.28
N VAL A 69 1.88 -1.46 -14.40
CA VAL A 69 1.95 -2.68 -13.59
C VAL A 69 1.79 -3.86 -14.54
N SER A 70 2.86 -4.63 -14.75
CA SER A 70 2.87 -5.82 -15.60
C SER A 70 3.22 -7.10 -14.84
N ILE A 71 3.83 -6.98 -13.65
CA ILE A 71 4.14 -8.14 -12.80
C ILE A 71 2.81 -8.81 -12.36
N PRO A 72 2.66 -10.12 -12.62
CA PRO A 72 1.42 -10.85 -12.32
C PRO A 72 1.20 -11.03 -10.82
N PHE A 73 0.03 -11.56 -10.47
CA PHE A 73 -0.33 -11.96 -9.11
C PHE A 73 -0.03 -13.45 -8.89
#